data_AF-A0A2E2KPF5-F1
#
_entry.id   AF-A0A2E2KPF5-F1
#
_cell.length_a   1.000
_cell.length_b   1.000
_cell.length_c   1.000
_cell.angle_alpha   90.00
_cell.angle_beta   90.00
_cell.angle_gamma   90.00
#
_symmetry.space_group_name_H-M   'P 1'
#
loop_
_entity.id
_entity.type
_entity.pdbx_description
1 polymer ?
#
loop_
_entity_poly.entity_id
_entity_poly.type
_entity_poly.pdbx_seq_one_letter_code
_entity_poly.pdbx_strand_id
1 'polypeptide(L)'
;MFKMLKTGRVDYLFLYFSKREVLVSSIPGYDVVPVEGMKLVLYGTLHFIVSIKHKDYQKIALAMERGIKILKQQGAIKKAMIDSGFINPQVVRWKAINPQH
;
A
#
# COMPACT_ATOMS: atom_id res chain seq x y z
N MET A 1 11.05 -9.11 -10.33
CA MET A 1 10.23 -9.81 -9.30
C MET A 1 9.35 -10.90 -9.92
N PHE A 2 8.41 -10.59 -10.82
CA PHE A 2 7.52 -11.61 -11.43
C PHE A 2 8.24 -12.75 -12.16
N LYS A 3 9.36 -12.46 -12.84
CA LYS A 3 10.21 -13.51 -13.41
C LYS A 3 10.73 -14.50 -12.35
N MET A 4 11.03 -14.04 -11.13
CA MET A 4 11.52 -14.91 -10.05
C MET A 4 10.44 -15.90 -9.63
N LEU A 5 9.19 -15.44 -9.50
CA LEU A 5 8.02 -16.28 -9.25
C LEU A 5 7.86 -17.33 -10.37
N LYS A 6 7.89 -16.90 -11.64
CA LYS A 6 7.78 -17.80 -12.81
C LYS A 6 8.86 -18.88 -12.82
N THR A 7 10.09 -18.51 -12.48
CA THR A 7 11.24 -19.43 -12.49
C THR A 7 11.34 -20.30 -11.24
N GLY A 8 10.39 -20.20 -10.29
CA GLY A 8 10.43 -20.94 -9.02
C GLY A 8 11.55 -20.49 -8.09
N ARG A 9 12.10 -19.29 -8.27
CA ARG A 9 13.13 -18.72 -7.37
C ARG A 9 12.53 -18.18 -6.07
N VAL A 10 11.22 -17.89 -6.10
CA VAL A 10 10.40 -17.51 -4.95
C VAL A 10 9.04 -18.14 -5.14
N ASP A 11 8.39 -18.52 -4.04
CA ASP A 11 7.05 -19.10 -4.07
C ASP A 11 5.94 -18.04 -4.08
N TYR A 12 6.21 -16.87 -3.48
CA TYR A 12 5.24 -15.79 -3.31
C TYR A 12 5.87 -14.41 -3.50
N LEU A 13 5.04 -13.41 -3.81
CA LEU A 13 5.41 -12.00 -3.87
C LEU A 13 4.49 -11.19 -2.96
N PHE A 14 5.04 -10.20 -2.27
CA PHE A 14 4.22 -9.20 -1.58
C PHE A 14 3.86 -8.08 -2.55
N LEU A 15 2.56 -7.95 -2.82
CA LEU A 15 1.97 -6.98 -3.74
C LEU A 15 0.73 -6.38 -3.10
N TYR A 16 0.33 -5.20 -3.58
CA TYR A 16 -0.98 -4.64 -3.29
C TYR A 16 -2.07 -5.45 -3.98
N PHE A 17 -3.25 -5.50 -3.37
CA PHE A 17 -4.41 -6.14 -3.99
C PHE A 17 -4.89 -5.33 -5.18
N SER A 18 -5.14 -6.00 -6.31
CA SER A 18 -5.82 -5.41 -7.46
C SER A 18 -7.28 -5.10 -7.12
N LYS A 19 -7.88 -4.17 -7.86
CA LYS A 19 -9.34 -3.89 -7.79
C LYS A 19 -10.17 -4.76 -8.75
N ARG A 20 -9.52 -5.60 -9.55
CA ARG A 20 -10.21 -6.46 -10.53
C ARG A 20 -10.96 -7.58 -9.82
N GLU A 21 -11.86 -8.22 -10.56
CA GLU A 21 -12.49 -9.47 -10.12
C GLU A 21 -11.43 -10.49 -9.71
N VAL A 22 -11.71 -11.22 -8.62
CA VAL A 22 -10.79 -12.20 -8.01
C VAL A 22 -9.40 -11.61 -7.67
N LEU A 23 -9.28 -10.28 -7.58
CA LEU A 23 -8.04 -9.57 -7.21
C LEU A 23 -6.83 -9.86 -8.12
N VAL A 24 -7.07 -10.27 -9.37
CA VAL A 24 -6.02 -10.59 -10.35
C VAL A 24 -5.17 -9.35 -10.64
N SER A 25 -3.85 -9.51 -10.52
CA SER A 25 -2.88 -8.50 -10.96
C SER A 25 -2.21 -8.96 -12.24
N SER A 26 -2.51 -8.27 -13.34
CA SER A 26 -1.91 -8.52 -14.64
C SER A 26 -0.68 -7.62 -14.86
N ILE A 27 0.47 -8.25 -15.10
CA ILE A 27 1.70 -7.60 -15.54
C ILE A 27 2.00 -8.16 -16.94
N PRO A 28 2.64 -7.42 -17.86
CA PRO A 28 2.91 -7.95 -19.20
C PRO A 28 3.55 -9.36 -19.16
N GLY A 29 2.78 -10.36 -19.64
CA GLY A 29 3.16 -11.78 -19.68
C GLY A 29 2.90 -12.60 -18.41
N TYR A 30 2.23 -12.06 -17.39
CA TYR A 30 1.96 -12.73 -16.12
C TYR A 30 0.63 -12.28 -15.50
N ASP A 31 -0.21 -13.24 -15.15
CA ASP A 31 -1.28 -13.03 -14.20
C ASP A 31 -0.89 -13.66 -12.87
N VAL A 32 -1.05 -12.90 -11.80
CA VAL A 32 -0.88 -13.41 -10.43
C VAL A 32 -2.17 -13.20 -9.65
N VAL A 33 -2.52 -14.22 -8.87
CA VAL A 33 -3.65 -14.22 -7.94
C VAL A 33 -3.13 -14.20 -6.51
N PRO A 34 -3.85 -13.57 -5.57
CA PRO A 34 -3.49 -13.63 -4.18
C PRO A 34 -3.71 -15.04 -3.60
N VAL A 35 -2.98 -15.37 -2.54
CA VAL A 35 -3.30 -16.52 -1.70
C VAL A 35 -4.56 -16.18 -0.90
N GLU A 36 -5.66 -16.87 -1.21
CA GLU A 36 -6.96 -16.54 -0.64
C GLU A 36 -6.99 -16.64 0.89
N GLY A 37 -7.69 -15.69 1.51
CA GLY A 37 -7.89 -15.65 2.96
C GLY A 37 -6.68 -15.15 3.76
N MET A 38 -5.54 -14.86 3.11
CA MET A 38 -4.32 -14.39 3.78
C MET A 38 -3.89 -13.00 3.30
N LYS A 39 -3.58 -12.10 4.24
CA LYS A 39 -3.01 -10.78 3.94
C LYS A 39 -1.81 -10.48 4.82
N LEU A 40 -0.89 -9.68 4.28
CA LEU A 40 0.20 -9.07 5.03
C LEU A 40 -0.17 -7.62 5.34
N VAL A 41 0.05 -7.20 6.59
CA VAL A 41 -0.20 -5.81 7.02
C VAL A 41 1.13 -5.07 7.17
N LEU A 42 1.24 -3.90 6.55
CA LEU A 42 2.38 -3.00 6.76
C LEU A 42 2.02 -1.99 7.85
N TYR A 43 2.62 -2.14 9.04
CA TYR A 43 2.36 -1.28 10.20
C TYR A 43 3.10 0.07 10.17
N GLY A 44 3.75 0.39 9.06
CA GLY A 44 4.45 1.65 8.88
C GLY A 44 3.51 2.81 8.56
N THR A 45 4.07 4.02 8.64
CA THR A 45 3.43 5.26 8.21
C THR A 45 4.04 5.74 6.90
N LEU A 46 3.23 6.34 6.04
CA LEU A 46 3.70 7.03 4.83
C LEU A 46 4.03 8.48 5.15
N HIS A 47 5.20 8.93 4.73
CA HIS A 47 5.69 10.29 4.94
C HIS A 47 6.14 10.91 3.61
N PHE A 48 5.93 12.21 3.45
CA PHE A 48 6.61 12.97 2.42
C PHE A 48 8.02 13.30 2.88
N ILE A 49 8.99 13.09 2.00
CA ILE A 49 10.40 13.32 2.29
C ILE A 49 10.75 14.77 1.90
N VAL A 50 11.39 15.50 2.80
CA VAL A 50 11.88 16.87 2.57
C VAL A 50 13.39 16.90 2.69
N SER A 51 14.08 17.51 1.72
CA SER A 51 15.54 17.65 1.76
C SER A 51 15.96 18.62 2.87
N ILE A 52 16.79 18.16 3.79
CA ILE A 52 17.35 18.97 4.89
C ILE A 52 18.30 20.08 4.40
N LYS A 53 18.79 19.99 3.15
CA LYS A 53 19.65 21.02 2.55
C LYS A 53 18.86 22.25 2.09
N HIS A 54 17.54 22.16 2.02
CA HIS A 54 16.71 23.29 1.63
C HIS A 54 16.62 24.30 2.78
N LYS A 55 16.88 25.58 2.51
CA LYS A 55 16.88 26.66 3.52
C LYS A 55 15.59 26.73 4.37
N ASP A 56 14.45 26.35 3.81
CA ASP A 56 13.15 26.36 4.48
C ASP A 56 12.60 24.96 4.81
N TYR A 57 13.45 23.92 4.89
CA TYR A 57 13.00 22.53 5.05
C TYR A 57 12.03 22.34 6.24
N GLN A 58 12.29 23.01 7.38
CA GLN A 58 11.44 22.93 8.57
C GLN A 58 10.04 23.50 8.33
N LYS A 59 9.96 24.68 7.70
CA LYS A 59 8.67 25.32 7.38
C LYS A 59 7.86 24.46 6.40
N ILE A 60 8.54 23.91 5.41
CA ILE A 60 7.95 23.03 4.39
C ILE A 60 7.42 21.74 5.05
N ALA A 61 8.22 21.08 5.89
CA ALA A 61 7.81 19.87 6.60
C ALA A 61 6.60 20.14 7.51
N LEU A 62 6.63 21.21 8.30
CA LEU A 62 5.53 21.57 9.20
C LEU A 62 4.23 21.89 8.43
N ALA A 63 4.33 22.61 7.32
CA ALA A 63 3.19 22.90 6.47
C ALA A 63 2.57 21.61 5.88
N MET A 64 3.42 20.68 5.43
CA MET A 64 2.96 19.36 4.94
C MET A 64 2.28 18.55 6.04
N GLU A 65 2.89 18.44 7.23
CA GLU A 65 2.30 17.71 8.35
C GLU A 65 0.92 18.28 8.73
N ARG A 66 0.80 19.60 8.79
CA ARG A 66 -0.48 20.27 9.03
C ARG A 66 -1.52 19.95 7.95
N GLY A 67 -1.13 20.05 6.68
CA GLY A 67 -2.02 19.73 5.55
C GLY A 67 -2.50 18.28 5.59
N ILE A 68 -1.60 17.33 5.82
CA ILE A 68 -1.92 15.90 5.94
C ILE A 68 -2.88 15.65 7.11
N LYS A 69 -2.67 16.31 8.26
CA LYS A 69 -3.56 16.18 9.41
C LYS A 69 -4.98 16.63 9.06
N ILE A 70 -5.13 17.77 8.38
CA ILE A 70 -6.43 18.29 7.93
C ILE A 70 -7.10 17.31 6.96
N LEU A 71 -6.37 16.83 5.95
CA LEU A 71 -6.90 15.88 4.96
C LEU A 71 -7.30 14.54 5.59
N LYS A 72 -6.58 14.09 6.62
CA LYS A 72 -6.95 12.90 7.41
C LYS A 72 -8.25 13.13 8.19
N GLN A 73 -8.37 14.27 8.88
CA GLN A 73 -9.58 14.63 9.63
C GLN A 73 -10.82 14.73 8.73
N GLN A 74 -10.65 15.23 7.51
CA GLN A 74 -11.71 15.30 6.50
C GLN A 74 -12.05 13.95 5.84
N GLY A 75 -11.29 12.88 6.14
CA GLY A 75 -11.47 11.57 5.50
C GLY A 75 -10.98 11.47 4.05
N ALA A 76 -10.44 12.55 3.48
CA ALA A 76 -10.00 12.62 2.10
C ALA A 76 -8.90 11.59 1.78
N ILE A 77 -7.91 11.43 2.69
CA ILE A 77 -6.85 10.43 2.54
C ILE A 77 -7.42 9.01 2.54
N LYS A 78 -8.32 8.69 3.48
CA LYS A 78 -8.94 7.36 3.56
C LYS A 78 -9.72 7.04 2.28
N LYS A 79 -10.51 8.00 1.79
CA LYS A 79 -11.23 7.87 0.52
C LYS A 79 -10.27 7.62 -0.64
N ALA A 80 -9.22 8.42 -0.78
CA ALA A 80 -8.22 8.24 -1.85
C ALA A 80 -7.48 6.89 -1.77
N MET A 81 -7.20 6.37 -0.56
CA MET A 81 -6.58 5.05 -0.39
C MET A 81 -7.52 3.90 -0.80
N ILE A 82 -8.81 4.02 -0.53
CA ILE A 82 -9.82 3.05 -0.99
C ILE A 82 -9.99 3.18 -2.51
N ASP A 83 -10.19 4.39 -3.00
CA ASP A 83 -10.41 4.69 -4.41
C ASP A 83 -9.20 4.37 -5.29
N SER A 84 -7.97 4.34 -4.74
CA SER A 84 -6.76 3.89 -5.44
C SER A 84 -6.53 2.39 -5.33
N GLY A 85 -7.24 1.68 -4.44
CA GLY A 85 -7.13 0.24 -4.23
C GLY A 85 -6.04 -0.16 -3.24
N PHE A 86 -5.34 0.82 -2.67
CA PHE A 86 -4.37 0.60 -1.61
C PHE A 86 -5.03 -0.02 -0.37
N ILE A 87 -6.23 0.44 -0.02
CA ILE A 87 -7.12 -0.24 0.91
C ILE A 87 -8.18 -0.95 0.08
N ASN A 88 -8.14 -2.28 0.03
CA ASN A 88 -9.15 -3.05 -0.67
C ASN A 88 -10.22 -3.59 0.32
N PRO A 89 -11.50 -3.18 0.22
CA PRO A 89 -12.58 -3.66 1.08
C PRO A 89 -12.83 -5.18 1.01
N GLN A 90 -12.49 -5.83 -0.12
CA GLN A 90 -12.73 -7.26 -0.38
C GLN A 90 -11.90 -8.16 0.54
N VAL A 91 -10.79 -7.65 1.10
CA VAL A 91 -9.85 -8.43 1.94
C VAL A 91 -9.91 -8.03 3.42
N VAL A 92 -10.90 -7.25 3.83
CA VAL A 92 -11.03 -6.79 5.23
C VAL A 92 -11.09 -7.96 6.21
N ARG A 93 -11.80 -9.04 5.84
CA ARG A 93 -11.97 -10.26 6.66
C ARG A 93 -10.83 -11.27 6.54
N TRP A 94 -9.84 -11.05 5.67
CA TRP A 94 -8.73 -11.97 5.51
C TRP A 94 -7.82 -11.96 6.73
N LYS A 95 -7.20 -13.10 7.04
CA LYS A 95 -6.31 -13.28 8.19
C LYS A 95 -5.00 -12.53 7.95
N ALA A 96 -4.62 -11.66 8.88
CA ALA A 96 -3.28 -11.08 8.89
C ALA A 96 -2.28 -12.15 9.31
N ILE A 97 -1.27 -12.42 8.48
CA ILE A 97 -0.23 -13.42 8.77
C ILE A 97 0.88 -12.88 9.67
N ASN A 98 0.91 -11.57 9.89
CA ASN A 98 1.85 -10.88 10.75
C ASN A 98 1.12 -9.97 11.75
N PRO A 99 0.29 -10.49 12.67
CA PRO A 99 -0.40 -9.64 13.64
C PRO A 99 0.61 -8.85 14.49
N GLN A 100 0.32 -7.57 14.76
CA GLN A 100 1.06 -6.77 15.73
C GLN A 100 1.00 -7.46 17.10
N HIS A 101 2.16 -7.72 17.69
CA HIS A 101 2.32 -8.15 19.07
C HIS A 101 2.18 -6.97 20.03
#